data_AF-A0A7L4NYP7-F1
#
_entry.id   AF-A0A7L4NYP7-F1
#
_cell.length_a   1.000
_cell.length_b   1.000
_cell.length_c   1.000
_cell.angle_alpha   90.00
_cell.angle_beta   90.00
_cell.angle_gamma   90.00
#
_symmetry.space_group_name_H-M   'P 1'
#
loop_
_entity.id
_entity.type
_entity.pdbx_description
1 polymer ?
#
loop_
_entity_poly.entity_id
_entity_poly.type
_entity_poly.pdbx_seq_one_letter_code
_entity_poly.pdbx_strand_id
1 'polypeptide(L)'
;MDDVEAFLQSLESMSPEEREEELERFKSQCICPICPTYNECAKEKGELLFCIIGESEKCITDKKDCLCPPCPFARRLSFGARYTTYCMRGSEIEQRKIKFY
;
A
#
# COMPACT_ATOMS: atom_id res chain seq x y z
N MET A 1 10.10 -5.19 -16.33
CA MET A 1 9.99 -4.82 -14.92
C MET A 1 9.46 -3.41 -14.86
N ASP A 2 8.26 -3.24 -14.31
CA ASP A 2 7.70 -1.91 -14.05
C ASP A 2 8.17 -1.38 -12.69
N ASP A 3 7.96 -0.08 -12.41
CA ASP A 3 8.47 0.57 -11.20
C ASP A 3 7.96 -0.10 -9.91
N VAL A 4 6.73 -0.62 -9.94
CA VAL A 4 6.14 -1.30 -8.80
C VAL A 4 6.81 -2.65 -8.59
N GLU A 5 6.96 -3.45 -9.64
CA GLU A 5 7.65 -4.75 -9.58
C GLU A 5 9.10 -4.60 -9.11
N ALA A 6 9.81 -3.58 -9.61
CA ALA A 6 11.18 -3.26 -9.19
C ALA A 6 11.25 -2.92 -7.70
N PHE A 7 10.31 -2.11 -7.21
CA PHE A 7 10.25 -1.71 -5.81
C PHE A 7 9.97 -2.90 -4.89
N LEU A 8 9.05 -3.79 -5.27
CA LEU A 8 8.69 -4.95 -4.47
C LEU A 8 9.82 -5.98 -4.41
N GLN A 9 10.50 -6.25 -5.53
CA GLN A 9 11.70 -7.09 -5.54
C GLN A 9 12.83 -6.50 -4.66
N SER A 10 12.96 -5.18 -4.63
CA SER A 10 13.90 -4.51 -3.73
C SER A 10 13.57 -4.76 -2.26
N LEU A 11 12.29 -4.73 -1.88
CA LEU A 11 11.86 -5.05 -0.50
C LEU A 11 12.05 -6.53 -0.16
N GLU A 12 11.88 -7.44 -1.11
CA GLU A 12 12.10 -8.88 -0.91
C GLU A 12 13.59 -9.23 -0.77
N SER A 13 14.47 -8.47 -1.42
CA SER A 13 15.91 -8.70 -1.38
C SER A 13 16.59 -8.14 -0.12
N MET A 14 15.88 -7.35 0.68
CA MET A 14 16.36 -6.77 1.94
C MET A 14 16.26 -7.76 3.10
N SER A 15 17.10 -7.58 4.12
CA SER A 15 16.93 -8.30 5.38
C SER A 15 15.63 -7.88 6.09
N PRO A 16 15.11 -8.71 7.03
CA PRO A 16 13.89 -8.37 7.77
C PRO A 16 13.97 -7.02 8.49
N GLU A 17 15.12 -6.69 9.10
CA GLU A 17 15.34 -5.42 9.81
C GLU A 17 15.36 -4.23 8.83
N GLU A 18 16.12 -4.31 7.74
CA GLU A 18 16.18 -3.25 6.72
C GLU A 18 14.80 -3.00 6.09
N ARG A 19 14.04 -4.07 5.85
CA ARG A 19 12.69 -3.98 5.30
C ARG A 19 11.75 -3.28 6.27
N GLU A 20 11.85 -3.56 7.57
CA GLU A 20 11.01 -2.92 8.58
C GLU A 20 11.33 -1.42 8.70
N GLU A 21 12.62 -1.05 8.74
CA GLU A 21 13.05 0.36 8.75
C GLU A 21 12.55 1.14 7.53
N GLU A 22 12.67 0.56 6.33
CA GLU A 22 12.23 1.22 5.11
C GLU A 22 10.69 1.34 5.06
N LEU A 23 9.94 0.34 5.55
CA LEU A 23 8.49 0.42 5.70
C LEU A 23 8.09 1.52 6.70
N GLU A 24 8.75 1.64 7.85
CA GLU A 24 8.49 2.73 8.80
C GLU A 24 8.76 4.11 8.17
N ARG A 25 9.85 4.22 7.40
CA ARG A 25 10.14 5.45 6.64
C ARG A 25 9.02 5.79 5.66
N PHE A 26 8.43 4.80 5.00
CA PHE A 26 7.28 5.04 4.12
C PHE A 26 5.99 5.34 4.86
N LYS A 27 5.74 4.73 6.03
CA LYS A 27 4.56 5.03 6.86
C LYS A 27 4.51 6.52 7.21
N SER A 28 5.65 7.12 7.55
CA SER A 28 5.76 8.56 7.85
C SER A 28 5.37 9.48 6.68
N GLN A 29 5.40 8.96 5.45
CA GLN A 29 5.07 9.69 4.23
C GLN A 29 3.66 9.34 3.71
N CYS A 30 2.93 8.38 4.32
CA CYS A 30 1.61 8.01 3.82
C CYS A 30 0.57 9.08 4.16
N ILE A 31 -0.23 9.44 3.15
CA ILE A 31 -1.44 10.24 3.31
C ILE A 31 -2.68 9.37 3.60
N CYS A 32 -2.49 8.09 3.90
CA CYS A 32 -3.57 7.16 4.24
C CYS A 32 -4.52 7.75 5.31
N PRO A 33 -4.03 8.43 6.38
CA PRO A 33 -4.91 8.98 7.43
C PRO A 33 -5.91 10.05 6.98
N ILE A 34 -5.69 10.69 5.82
CA ILE A 34 -6.61 11.68 5.25
C ILE A 34 -7.56 11.08 4.20
N CYS A 35 -7.38 9.80 3.84
CA CYS A 35 -8.22 9.12 2.86
C CYS A 35 -9.63 8.89 3.43
N PRO A 36 -10.72 9.23 2.72
CA PRO A 36 -12.08 9.01 3.22
C PRO A 36 -12.41 7.56 3.57
N THR A 37 -11.76 6.61 2.88
CA THR A 37 -11.88 5.18 3.13
C THR A 37 -11.13 4.72 4.40
N TYR A 38 -10.18 5.52 4.91
CA TYR A 38 -9.47 5.24 6.16
C TYR A 38 -10.36 5.54 7.37
N ASN A 39 -10.52 4.59 8.27
CA ASN A 39 -11.40 4.70 9.44
C ASN A 39 -10.65 4.54 10.77
N GLU A 40 -11.35 4.75 11.88
CA GLU A 40 -10.74 4.71 13.21
C GLU A 40 -10.16 3.33 13.54
N CYS A 41 -10.78 2.24 13.08
CA CYS A 41 -10.24 0.88 13.26
C CYS A 41 -8.84 0.74 12.63
N ALA A 42 -8.68 1.21 11.39
CA ALA A 42 -7.40 1.17 10.70
C ALA A 42 -6.35 2.06 11.39
N LYS A 43 -6.79 3.18 11.97
CA LYS A 43 -5.96 4.10 12.76
C LYS A 43 -5.48 3.48 14.07
N GLU A 44 -6.37 2.87 14.84
CA GLU A 44 -6.04 2.22 16.11
C GLU A 44 -5.06 1.07 15.93
N LYS A 45 -5.17 0.34 14.81
CA LYS A 45 -4.26 -0.74 14.46
C LYS A 45 -2.99 -0.29 13.73
N GLY A 46 -2.86 1.00 13.41
CA GLY A 46 -1.73 1.53 12.65
C GLY A 46 -1.63 0.92 11.23
N GLU A 47 -2.75 0.45 10.67
CA GLU A 47 -2.79 -0.05 9.30
C GLU A 47 -2.48 1.11 8.35
N LEU A 48 -1.40 0.99 7.58
CA LEU A 48 -0.91 2.01 6.63
C LEU A 48 -0.27 1.30 5.44
N LEU A 49 0.13 2.04 4.41
CA LEU A 49 0.84 1.48 3.25
C LEU A 49 0.09 0.36 2.52
N PHE A 50 -1.25 0.38 2.49
CA PHE A 50 -2.07 -0.65 1.82
C PHE A 50 -1.63 -0.95 0.38
N CYS A 51 -1.08 0.02 -0.35
CA CYS A 51 -0.52 -0.18 -1.68
C CYS A 51 0.65 -1.19 -1.74
N ILE A 52 1.38 -1.36 -0.64
CA ILE A 52 2.49 -2.30 -0.48
C ILE A 52 2.03 -3.53 0.31
N ILE A 53 1.50 -3.32 1.51
CA ILE A 53 1.19 -4.40 2.46
C ILE A 53 -0.10 -5.16 2.12
N GLY A 54 -0.96 -4.58 1.29
CA GLY A 54 -2.20 -5.19 0.83
C GLY A 54 -3.45 -4.67 1.52
N GLU A 55 -4.49 -5.49 1.51
CA GLU A 55 -5.80 -5.12 2.04
C GLU A 55 -5.84 -5.02 3.56
N SER A 56 -6.76 -4.19 4.05
CA SER A 56 -7.13 -4.23 5.46
C SER A 56 -7.86 -5.53 5.73
N GLU A 57 -7.40 -6.32 6.70
CA GLU A 57 -8.02 -7.61 6.99
C GLU A 57 -9.46 -7.48 7.52
N LYS A 58 -9.77 -6.39 8.25
CA LYS A 58 -11.04 -6.26 8.99
C LYS A 58 -11.57 -4.84 9.15
N CYS A 59 -10.74 -3.81 8.96
CA CYS A 59 -11.16 -2.45 9.25
C CYS A 59 -11.86 -1.80 8.06
N ILE A 60 -11.28 -1.91 6.87
CA ILE A 60 -11.81 -1.22 5.69
C ILE A 60 -12.67 -2.19 4.86
N THR A 61 -13.97 -2.20 5.14
CA THR A 61 -14.95 -3.03 4.42
C THR A 61 -15.81 -2.24 3.44
N ASP A 62 -15.94 -0.92 3.63
CA ASP A 62 -16.80 -0.05 2.81
C ASP A 62 -15.98 0.89 1.94
N LYS A 63 -16.24 0.85 0.63
CA LYS A 63 -15.63 1.78 -0.32
C LYS A 63 -16.32 3.15 -0.25
N LYS A 64 -15.58 4.15 0.25
CA LYS A 64 -15.94 5.56 0.07
C LYS A 64 -15.14 6.11 -1.12
N ASP A 65 -14.25 7.07 -0.88
CA ASP A 65 -13.33 7.61 -1.87
C ASP A 65 -11.88 7.24 -1.56
N CYS A 66 -11.05 7.17 -2.61
CA CYS A 66 -9.61 6.89 -2.51
C CYS A 66 -8.81 8.12 -2.88
N LEU A 67 -7.89 8.52 -2.00
CA LEU A 67 -6.86 9.53 -2.30
C LEU A 67 -5.58 8.91 -2.86
N CYS A 68 -5.73 7.75 -3.49
CA CYS A 68 -4.63 6.93 -3.99
C CYS A 68 -4.00 7.54 -5.26
N PRO A 69 -4.78 8.02 -6.26
CA PRO A 69 -4.23 8.77 -7.40
C PRO A 69 -3.47 10.07 -7.04
N PRO A 70 -3.96 10.94 -6.12
CA PRO A 70 -3.22 12.13 -5.71
C PRO A 70 -2.10 11.86 -4.70
N CYS A 71 -1.92 10.62 -4.22
CA CYS A 71 -0.91 10.28 -3.24
C CYS A 71 0.50 10.50 -3.80
N PRO A 72 1.32 11.40 -3.21
CA PRO A 72 2.67 11.67 -3.71
C PRO A 72 3.56 10.42 -3.67
N PHE A 73 3.40 9.59 -2.62
CA PHE A 73 4.10 8.32 -2.48
C PHE A 73 3.72 7.37 -3.62
N ALA A 74 2.42 7.17 -3.83
CA ALA A 74 1.93 6.25 -4.84
C ALA A 74 2.37 6.69 -6.25
N ARG A 75 2.25 7.99 -6.55
CA ARG A 75 2.67 8.56 -7.84
C ARG A 75 4.17 8.43 -8.12
N ARG A 76 5.03 8.54 -7.10
CA ARG A 76 6.49 8.38 -7.27
C ARG A 76 6.88 6.97 -7.68
N LEU A 77 6.17 5.98 -7.14
CA LEU A 77 6.46 4.56 -7.34
C LEU A 77 5.48 3.89 -8.31
N SER A 78 4.67 4.68 -9.02
CA SER A 78 3.63 4.22 -9.96
C SER A 78 2.58 3.28 -9.33
N PHE A 79 2.46 3.24 -7.99
CA PHE A 79 1.29 2.69 -7.31
C PHE A 79 0.08 3.61 -7.54
N GLY A 80 -1.13 3.06 -7.57
CA GLY A 80 -2.34 3.83 -7.85
C GLY A 80 -2.62 4.04 -9.33
N ALA A 81 -1.64 3.79 -10.20
CA ALA A 81 -1.74 4.06 -11.64
C ALA A 81 -2.71 3.11 -12.36
N ARG A 82 -2.75 1.84 -11.93
CA ARG A 82 -3.61 0.79 -12.52
C ARG A 82 -4.75 0.37 -11.60
N TYR A 83 -4.46 0.21 -10.32
CA TYR A 83 -5.44 -0.09 -9.29
C TYR A 83 -5.37 0.96 -8.19
N THR A 84 -6.51 1.33 -7.61
CA THR A 84 -6.55 2.37 -6.57
C THR A 84 -7.05 1.83 -5.24
N THR A 85 -7.90 0.80 -5.25
CA THR A 85 -8.55 0.23 -4.06
C THR A 85 -7.73 -0.86 -3.37
N TYR A 86 -6.49 -0.53 -2.98
CA TYR A 86 -5.58 -1.47 -2.28
C TYR A 86 -6.09 -1.95 -0.93
N CYS A 87 -6.69 -1.04 -0.17
CA CYS A 87 -7.19 -1.33 1.17
C CYS A 87 -8.34 -2.35 1.23
N MET A 88 -8.92 -2.74 0.10
CA MET A 88 -10.10 -3.63 0.03
C MET A 88 -9.99 -4.79 -0.97
N ARG A 89 -8.97 -4.81 -1.84
CA ARG A 89 -8.88 -5.78 -2.95
C ARG A 89 -7.52 -6.45 -3.05
N GLY A 90 -6.78 -6.45 -1.96
CA GLY A 90 -5.36 -6.83 -1.90
C GLY A 90 -4.41 -5.76 -2.43
N SER A 91 -3.11 -6.03 -2.27
CA SER A 91 -1.98 -5.24 -2.76
C SER A 91 -1.98 -5.11 -4.29
N GLU A 92 -1.12 -4.23 -4.82
CA GLU A 92 -0.93 -4.14 -6.28
C GLU A 92 -0.49 -5.48 -6.88
N ILE A 93 0.30 -6.28 -6.16
CA ILE A 93 0.73 -7.62 -6.60
C ILE A 93 -0.47 -8.54 -6.79
N GLU A 94 -1.32 -8.62 -5.76
CA GLU A 94 -2.49 -9.49 -5.75
C GLU A 94 -3.49 -9.09 -6.83
N GLN A 95 -3.73 -7.78 -6.99
CA GLN A 95 -4.62 -7.25 -8.02
C GLN A 95 -4.07 -7.42 -9.44
N ARG A 96 -2.75 -7.36 -9.63
CA ARG A 96 -2.09 -7.64 -10.91
C ARG A 96 -2.03 -9.14 -11.24
N LYS A 97 -2.36 -10.03 -10.30
CA LYS A 97 -2.17 -11.49 -10.41
C LYS A 97 -0.74 -11.85 -10.83
N ILE A 98 0.25 -11.08 -10.36
CA ILE A 98 1.65 -11.47 -10.55
C ILE A 98 1.85 -12.69 -9.66
N LYS A 99 1.84 -13.87 -10.28
CA LYS A 99 2.24 -15.10 -9.61
C LYS A 99 3.75 -15.02 -9.42
N PHE A 100 4.17 -14.83 -8.18
CA PHE A 100 5.51 -15.19 -7.77
C PHE A 100 5.55 -16.73 -7.72
N TYR A 101 6.22 -17.34 -8.69
CA TYR A 101 6.60 -18.76 -8.72
C TYR A 101 8.10 -18.88 -8.88
#